data_AF-A0A9C9GC93-F1
#
_entry.id   AF-A0A9C9GC93-F1
#
_cell.length_a   1.000
_cell.length_b   1.000
_cell.length_c   1.000
_cell.angle_alpha   90.00
_cell.angle_beta   90.00
_cell.angle_gamma   90.00
#
_symmetry.space_group_name_H-M   'P 1'
#
loop_
_entity.id
_entity.type
_entity.pdbx_description
1 polymer ?
#
loop_
_entity_poly.entity_id
_entity_poly.type
_entity_poly.pdbx_seq_one_letter_code
_entity_poly.pdbx_strand_id
1 'polypeptide(L)'
;MKPRQVALFIVLDLAFLLAVLLVLVYYGMSHLAIATIGLVLLIITLIDMRSGMLSEKFSQLIGFEHPDEKSKFRWLPVVLASLLLIFSLPVLLEHGWVNYDQRWAMRHGQFLRLALPALLGGLAVMAAAVFTIFRGLKK
;
A
#
# COMPACT_ATOMS: atom_id res chain seq x y z
N MET A 1 -3.93 18.73 -12.48
CA MET A 1 -4.89 17.71 -12.99
C MET A 1 -6.28 18.02 -12.46
N LYS A 2 -7.35 17.75 -13.20
CA LYS A 2 -8.71 17.90 -12.66
C LYS A 2 -8.91 16.87 -11.54
N PRO A 3 -9.59 17.18 -10.44
CA PRO A 3 -9.66 16.27 -9.29
C PRO A 3 -10.34 14.93 -9.60
N ARG A 4 -11.27 14.92 -10.57
CA ARG A 4 -11.84 13.69 -11.13
C ARG A 4 -10.78 12.78 -11.76
N GLN A 5 -9.77 13.34 -12.41
CA GLN A 5 -8.66 12.57 -13.02
C GLN A 5 -7.74 12.00 -11.95
N VAL A 6 -7.50 12.74 -10.86
CA VAL A 6 -6.70 12.26 -9.71
C VAL A 6 -7.42 11.11 -8.99
N ALA A 7 -8.72 11.28 -8.72
CA ALA A 7 -9.54 10.23 -8.12
C ALA A 7 -9.59 8.97 -9.01
N LEU A 8 -9.80 9.14 -10.32
CA LEU A 8 -9.78 8.02 -11.26
C LEU A 8 -8.42 7.31 -11.29
N PHE A 9 -7.33 8.07 -11.32
CA PHE A 9 -5.97 7.52 -11.28
C PHE A 9 -5.75 6.68 -10.02
N ILE A 10 -6.09 7.21 -8.84
CA ILE A 10 -5.93 6.49 -7.56
C ILE A 10 -6.79 5.23 -7.51
N VAL A 11 -8.04 5.29 -7.96
CA VAL A 11 -8.92 4.11 -7.98
C VAL A 11 -8.37 3.04 -8.91
N LEU A 12 -7.93 3.41 -10.12
CA LEU A 12 -7.36 2.46 -11.07
C LEU A 12 -6.05 1.85 -10.55
N ASP A 13 -5.19 2.66 -9.94
CA ASP A 13 -3.94 2.20 -9.32
C ASP A 13 -4.19 1.20 -8.18
N LEU A 14 -5.09 1.54 -7.25
CA LEU A 14 -5.47 0.65 -6.14
C LEU A 14 -6.14 -0.63 -6.64
N ALA A 15 -7.01 -0.55 -7.66
CA ALA A 15 -7.66 -1.72 -8.24
C ALA A 15 -6.66 -2.64 -8.95
N PHE A 16 -5.72 -2.07 -9.70
CA PHE A 16 -4.64 -2.82 -10.32
C PHE A 16 -3.76 -3.51 -9.28
N LEU A 17 -3.35 -2.77 -8.24
CA LEU A 17 -2.52 -3.32 -7.16
C LEU A 17 -3.24 -4.46 -6.42
N LEU A 18 -4.54 -4.31 -6.15
CA LEU A 18 -5.36 -5.36 -5.56
C LEU A 18 -5.46 -6.60 -6.45
N ALA A 19 -5.67 -6.42 -7.75
CA ALA A 19 -5.70 -7.53 -8.70
C ALA A 19 -4.37 -8.28 -8.75
N VAL A 20 -3.25 -7.55 -8.83
CA VAL A 20 -1.90 -8.13 -8.78
C VAL A 20 -1.69 -8.90 -7.48
N LEU A 21 -2.05 -8.33 -6.33
CA LEU A 21 -1.94 -9.00 -5.04
C LEU A 21 -2.77 -10.29 -4.98
N LEU A 22 -4.00 -10.29 -5.49
CA LEU A 22 -4.84 -11.49 -5.53
C LEU A 22 -4.22 -12.59 -6.41
N VAL A 23 -3.65 -12.23 -7.57
CA VAL A 23 -2.92 -13.18 -8.42
C VAL A 23 -1.71 -13.75 -7.67
N LEU A 24 -0.92 -12.90 -7.01
CA LEU A 24 0.25 -13.36 -6.26
C LEU A 24 -0.13 -14.22 -5.06
N VAL A 25 -1.23 -13.91 -4.37
CA VAL A 25 -1.79 -14.77 -3.32
C VAL A 25 -2.10 -16.16 -3.87
N TYR A 26 -2.73 -16.23 -5.05
CA TYR A 26 -3.06 -17.51 -5.69
C TYR A 26 -1.80 -18.36 -5.97
N TYR A 27 -0.69 -17.71 -6.33
CA TYR A 27 0.60 -18.39 -6.53
C TYR A 27 1.43 -18.56 -5.25
N GLY A 28 0.97 -18.08 -4.09
CA GLY A 28 1.72 -18.14 -2.84
C GLY A 28 2.95 -17.22 -2.82
N MET A 29 2.92 -16.11 -3.54
CA MET A 29 4.03 -15.14 -3.68
C MET A 29 3.66 -13.76 -3.10
N SER A 30 2.53 -13.65 -2.40
CA SER A 30 2.07 -12.37 -1.86
C SER A 30 3.01 -11.78 -0.82
N HIS A 31 3.62 -12.61 0.04
CA HIS A 31 4.58 -12.17 1.04
C HIS A 31 5.84 -11.60 0.39
N LEU A 32 6.29 -12.18 -0.74
CA LEU A 32 7.44 -11.67 -1.48
C LEU A 32 7.16 -10.28 -2.06
N ALA A 33 6.00 -10.07 -2.69
CA ALA A 33 5.64 -8.75 -3.19
C ALA A 33 5.46 -7.71 -2.07
N ILE A 34 4.84 -8.09 -0.95
CA ILE A 34 4.70 -7.19 0.21
C ILE A 34 6.08 -6.83 0.78
N ALA A 35 6.99 -7.80 0.91
CA ALA A 35 8.36 -7.55 1.36
C ALA A 35 9.11 -6.63 0.40
N THR A 36 9.01 -6.87 -0.92
CA THR A 36 9.63 -6.00 -1.93
C THR A 36 9.06 -4.59 -1.88
N ILE A 37 7.75 -4.42 -1.82
CA ILE A 37 7.11 -3.10 -1.69
C ILE A 37 7.56 -2.41 -0.40
N GLY A 38 7.55 -3.12 0.73
CA GLY A 38 8.03 -2.60 2.01
C GLY A 38 9.48 -2.13 1.95
N LEU A 39 10.36 -2.92 1.30
CA LEU A 39 11.77 -2.57 1.13
C LEU A 39 11.96 -1.35 0.23
N VAL A 40 11.26 -1.30 -0.91
CA VAL A 40 11.30 -0.16 -1.83
C VAL A 40 10.81 1.10 -1.15
N LEU A 41 9.69 1.04 -0.42
CA LEU A 41 9.17 2.16 0.36
C LEU A 41 10.16 2.61 1.43
N LEU A 42 10.80 1.67 2.14
CA LEU A 42 11.82 2.00 3.13
C LEU A 42 13.00 2.71 2.49
N ILE A 43 13.53 2.21 1.37
CA ILE A 43 14.65 2.82 0.65
C ILE A 43 14.28 4.24 0.19
N ILE A 44 13.13 4.39 -0.48
CA ILE A 44 12.64 5.70 -0.94
C ILE A 44 12.51 6.66 0.25
N THR A 45 11.95 6.19 1.37
CA THR A 45 11.77 7.03 2.56
C THR A 45 13.10 7.40 3.21
N LEU A 46 14.08 6.48 3.27
CA LEU A 46 15.42 6.78 3.79
C LEU A 46 16.15 7.80 2.92
N ILE A 47 16.00 7.71 1.60
CA ILE A 47 16.53 8.70 0.65
C ILE A 47 15.82 10.05 0.84
N ASP A 48 14.50 10.03 1.03
CA ASP A 48 13.72 11.24 1.26
C ASP A 48 14.04 11.89 2.61
N MET A 49 14.35 11.12 3.65
CA MET A 49 14.78 11.66 4.95
C MET A 49 16.04 12.51 4.83
N ARG A 50 16.90 12.26 3.82
CA ARG A 50 18.11 13.03 3.53
C ARG A 50 17.86 14.20 2.59
N SER A 51 17.01 14.03 1.58
CA SER A 51 16.80 15.03 0.53
C SER A 51 15.60 15.96 0.76
N GLY A 52 14.61 15.54 1.55
CA GLY A 52 13.36 16.27 1.85
C GLY A 52 12.41 16.46 0.66
N MET A 53 12.81 16.04 -0.54
CA MET A 53 12.16 16.45 -1.79
C MET A 53 10.78 15.80 -2.00
N LEU A 54 10.63 14.51 -1.67
CA LEU A 54 9.36 13.79 -1.82
C LEU A 54 8.39 14.16 -0.69
N SER A 55 8.87 14.31 0.54
CA SER A 55 8.06 14.79 1.67
C SER A 55 7.55 16.21 1.44
N GLU A 56 8.34 17.08 0.82
CA GLU A 56 7.90 18.44 0.47
C GLU A 56 6.81 18.43 -0.61
N LYS A 57 6.97 17.65 -1.68
CA LYS A 57 5.94 17.46 -2.71
C LYS A 57 4.66 16.81 -2.16
N PHE A 58 4.80 15.83 -1.27
CA PHE A 58 3.66 15.16 -0.63
C PHE A 58 2.91 16.10 0.32
N SER A 59 3.63 16.95 1.04
CA SER A 59 3.01 17.94 1.91
C SER A 59 2.26 19.02 1.12
N GLN A 60 2.80 19.43 -0.02
CA GLN A 60 2.10 20.31 -0.97
C GLN A 60 0.85 19.63 -1.54
N LEU A 61 0.88 18.31 -1.77
CA LEU A 61 -0.27 17.53 -2.24
C LEU A 61 -1.38 17.41 -1.19
N ILE A 62 -1.03 17.20 0.08
CA ILE A 62 -1.99 17.05 1.19
C ILE A 62 -2.46 18.41 1.75
N GLY A 63 -1.75 19.50 1.45
CA GLY A 63 -2.10 20.84 1.94
C GLY A 63 -1.66 21.09 3.38
N PHE A 64 -0.56 20.47 3.82
CA PHE A 64 0.04 20.80 5.12
C PHE A 64 0.71 22.18 5.04
N GLU A 65 0.04 23.20 5.59
CA GLU A 65 0.51 24.60 5.60
C GLU A 65 1.50 24.88 6.74
N HIS A 66 1.43 24.12 7.84
CA HIS A 66 2.27 24.35 9.01
C HIS A 66 3.45 23.36 9.13
N PRO A 67 4.68 23.83 9.42
CA PRO A 67 5.86 22.97 9.55
C PRO A 67 5.75 21.95 10.70
N ASP A 68 4.97 22.23 11.74
CA ASP A 68 4.74 21.32 12.86
C ASP A 68 3.88 20.10 12.49
N GLU A 69 3.01 20.23 11.48
CA GLU A 69 2.22 19.11 10.95
C GLU A 69 3.08 18.21 10.07
N LYS A 70 3.96 18.80 9.25
CA LYS A 70 4.95 18.05 8.44
C LYS A 70 5.85 17.15 9.29
N SER A 71 6.31 17.63 10.45
CA SER A 71 7.25 16.87 11.28
C SER A 71 6.63 15.60 11.89
N LYS A 72 5.34 15.67 12.26
CA LYS A 72 4.59 14.55 12.87
C LYS A 72 4.39 13.39 11.90
N PHE A 73 4.19 13.67 10.61
CA PHE A 73 3.96 12.64 9.59
C PHE A 73 5.22 12.19 8.86
N ARG A 74 6.38 12.83 9.10
CA ARG A 74 7.65 12.47 8.44
C ARG A 74 8.06 11.01 8.66
N TRP A 75 7.74 10.45 9.83
CA TRP A 75 8.10 9.06 10.17
C TRP A 75 7.04 8.04 9.79
N LEU A 76 5.82 8.48 9.46
CA LEU A 76 4.72 7.56 9.15
C LEU A 76 5.07 6.58 8.01
N PRO A 77 5.68 6.99 6.89
CA PRO A 77 6.06 6.06 5.83
C PRO A 77 7.12 5.04 6.28
N VAL A 78 8.08 5.46 7.14
CA VAL A 78 9.08 4.55 7.72
C VAL A 78 8.39 3.50 8.58
N VAL A 79 7.50 3.93 9.48
CA VAL A 79 6.77 3.02 10.38
C VAL A 79 5.93 2.03 9.58
N LEU A 80 5.19 2.50 8.57
CA LEU A 80 4.38 1.63 7.70
C LEU A 80 5.24 0.63 6.93
N ALA A 81 6.37 1.07 6.34
CA ALA A 81 7.29 0.19 5.64
C ALA A 81 7.94 -0.84 6.58
N SER A 82 8.34 -0.43 7.78
CA SER A 82 8.88 -1.31 8.81
C SER A 82 7.86 -2.35 9.27
N LEU A 83 6.60 -1.97 9.49
CA LEU A 83 5.54 -2.91 9.82
C LEU A 83 5.33 -3.93 8.71
N LEU A 84 5.26 -3.48 7.45
CA LEU A 84 5.16 -4.39 6.30
C LEU A 84 6.31 -5.39 6.26
N LEU A 85 7.55 -4.94 6.52
CA LEU A 85 8.72 -5.82 6.58
C LEU A 85 8.66 -6.79 7.77
N ILE A 86 8.29 -6.32 8.97
CA ILE A 86 8.19 -7.17 10.17
C ILE A 86 7.18 -8.30 9.96
N PHE A 87 6.06 -8.05 9.29
CA PHE A 87 5.07 -9.10 9.01
C PHE A 87 5.44 -10.00 7.83
N SER A 88 6.14 -9.48 6.82
CA SER A 88 6.43 -10.25 5.60
C SER A 88 7.75 -11.05 5.67
N LEU A 89 8.75 -10.56 6.40
CA LEU A 89 10.07 -11.17 6.47
C LEU A 89 10.07 -12.56 7.13
N PRO A 90 9.38 -12.80 8.26
CA PRO A 90 9.32 -14.13 8.87
C PRO A 90 8.74 -15.16 7.91
N VAL A 91 7.65 -14.80 7.21
CA VAL A 91 7.00 -15.66 6.23
C VAL A 91 7.95 -15.98 5.07
N LEU A 92 8.71 -14.98 4.60
CA LEU A 92 9.72 -15.15 3.54
C LEU A 92 10.87 -16.06 3.98
N LEU A 93 11.33 -15.93 5.22
CA LEU A 93 12.42 -16.75 5.76
C LEU A 93 11.98 -18.21 5.99
N GLU A 94 10.74 -18.41 6.42
CA GLU A 94 10.18 -19.73 6.70
C GLU A 94 9.78 -20.48 5.42
N HIS A 95 9.12 -19.79 4.47
CA HIS A 95 8.53 -20.43 3.29
C HIS A 95 9.31 -20.19 2.00
N GLY A 96 10.37 -19.37 2.04
CA GLY A 96 11.13 -18.99 0.85
C GLY A 96 10.33 -18.12 -0.12
N TRP A 97 10.65 -18.18 -1.40
CA TRP A 97 10.04 -17.29 -2.42
C TRP A 97 8.59 -17.65 -2.72
N VAL A 98 8.21 -18.90 -2.47
CA VAL A 98 6.88 -19.44 -2.75
C VAL A 98 6.39 -20.14 -1.49
N ASN A 99 5.30 -19.64 -0.93
CA ASN A 99 4.58 -20.32 0.13
C ASN A 99 3.73 -21.46 -0.47
N TYR A 100 4.25 -22.69 -0.36
CA TYR A 100 3.59 -23.89 -0.89
C TYR A 100 2.29 -24.22 -0.17
N ASP A 101 2.21 -24.01 1.15
CA ASP A 101 1.00 -24.27 1.94
C ASP A 101 -0.12 -23.31 1.57
N GLN A 102 0.22 -22.03 1.41
CA GLN A 102 -0.70 -21.02 0.89
C GLN A 102 -1.17 -21.40 -0.52
N ARG A 103 -0.24 -21.71 -1.44
CA ARG A 103 -0.58 -22.11 -2.81
C ARG A 103 -1.48 -23.34 -2.83
N TRP A 104 -1.19 -24.33 -1.99
CA TRP A 104 -2.00 -25.51 -1.83
C TRP A 104 -3.41 -25.12 -1.36
N ALA A 105 -3.55 -24.35 -0.29
CA ALA A 105 -4.84 -23.91 0.23
C ALA A 105 -5.66 -23.14 -0.84
N MET A 106 -5.01 -22.26 -1.61
CA MET A 106 -5.67 -21.51 -2.69
C MET A 106 -6.19 -22.42 -3.80
N ARG A 107 -5.42 -23.45 -4.19
CA ARG A 107 -5.83 -24.45 -5.19
C ARG A 107 -6.96 -25.37 -4.71
N HIS A 108 -7.10 -25.54 -3.39
CA HIS A 108 -8.13 -26.39 -2.77
C HIS A 108 -9.36 -25.58 -2.31
N GLY A 109 -9.66 -24.47 -2.99
CA GLY A 109 -10.93 -23.75 -2.84
C GLY A 109 -10.96 -22.71 -1.71
N GLN A 110 -9.87 -22.51 -0.95
CA GLN A 110 -9.83 -21.45 0.08
C GLN A 110 -9.63 -20.05 -0.49
N PHE A 111 -9.40 -19.91 -1.80
CA PHE A 111 -9.13 -18.61 -2.44
C PHE A 111 -10.24 -17.59 -2.21
N LEU A 112 -11.51 -17.96 -2.42
CA LEU A 112 -12.66 -17.06 -2.23
C LEU A 112 -12.76 -16.52 -0.81
N ARG A 113 -12.44 -17.37 0.18
CA ARG A 113 -12.49 -17.01 1.61
C ARG A 113 -11.49 -15.89 1.95
N LEU A 114 -10.37 -15.82 1.23
CA LEU A 114 -9.35 -14.79 1.41
C LEU A 114 -9.60 -13.59 0.48
N ALA A 115 -9.98 -13.85 -0.77
CA ALA A 115 -10.19 -12.81 -1.78
C ALA A 115 -11.38 -11.89 -1.45
N LEU A 116 -12.50 -12.43 -0.94
CA LEU A 116 -13.70 -11.64 -0.65
C LEU A 116 -13.46 -10.56 0.42
N PRO A 117 -12.90 -10.88 1.62
CA PRO A 117 -12.54 -9.85 2.60
C PRO A 117 -11.56 -8.82 2.04
N ALA A 118 -10.57 -9.25 1.27
CA ALA A 118 -9.59 -8.35 0.66
C ALA A 118 -10.24 -7.39 -0.35
N LEU A 119 -11.17 -7.88 -1.17
CA LEU A 119 -11.94 -7.07 -2.11
C LEU A 119 -12.82 -6.05 -1.38
N LEU A 120 -13.54 -6.46 -0.34
CA LEU A 120 -14.39 -5.56 0.45
C LEU A 120 -13.57 -4.50 1.17
N GLY A 121 -12.43 -4.88 1.77
CA GLY A 121 -11.50 -3.95 2.39
C GLY A 121 -10.92 -2.96 1.37
N GLY A 122 -10.50 -3.45 0.20
CA GLY A 122 -10.00 -2.62 -0.89
C GLY A 122 -11.04 -1.60 -1.38
N LEU A 123 -12.30 -2.02 -1.57
CA LEU A 123 -13.40 -1.13 -1.94
C LEU A 123 -13.65 -0.05 -0.89
N ALA A 124 -13.61 -0.40 0.40
CA ALA A 124 -13.77 0.56 1.49
C ALA A 124 -12.66 1.62 1.47
N VAL A 125 -11.40 1.20 1.25
CA VAL A 125 -10.25 2.12 1.15
C VAL A 125 -10.37 3.03 -0.07
N MET A 126 -10.74 2.49 -1.24
CA MET A 126 -10.96 3.29 -2.46
C MET A 126 -12.07 4.33 -2.25
N ALA A 127 -13.19 3.93 -1.64
CA ALA A 127 -14.30 4.85 -1.33
C ALA A 127 -13.86 5.97 -0.38
N ALA A 128 -13.09 5.64 0.66
CA ALA A 128 -12.55 6.62 1.60
C ALA A 128 -11.56 7.59 0.92
N ALA A 129 -10.68 7.10 0.06
CA ALA A 129 -9.74 7.93 -0.70
C ALA A 129 -10.48 8.91 -1.62
N VAL A 130 -11.46 8.42 -2.38
CA VAL A 130 -12.29 9.23 -3.27
C VAL A 130 -13.06 10.29 -2.47
N PHE A 131 -13.71 9.92 -1.37
CA PHE A 131 -14.43 10.85 -0.51
C PHE A 131 -13.53 11.95 0.04
N THR A 132 -12.32 11.59 0.46
CA THR A 132 -11.33 12.53 1.00
C THR A 132 -10.90 13.55 -0.04
N ILE A 133 -10.62 13.11 -1.27
CA ILE A 133 -10.26 14.00 -2.39
C ILE A 133 -11.41 14.97 -2.68
N PHE A 134 -12.65 14.49 -2.79
CA PHE A 134 -13.80 15.35 -3.08
C PHE A 134 -14.15 16.31 -1.94
N ARG A 135 -13.97 15.91 -0.68
CA ARG A 135 -14.21 16.77 0.48
C ARG A 135 -13.11 17.81 0.66
N GLY A 136 -11.85 17.47 0.36
CA GLY A 136 -10.72 18.40 0.39
C GLY A 136 -10.85 19.55 -0.61
N LEU A 137 -11.51 19.32 -1.75
CA LEU A 137 -11.79 20.36 -2.77
C LEU A 137 -12.93 21.31 -2.41
N LYS A 138 -13.73 21.00 -1.38
CA LYS A 138 -14.81 21.88 -0.91
C LYS A 138 -14.31 22.94 0.08
N LYS A 139 -13.07 22.84 0.55
CA LYS A 139 -12.38 23.89 1.31
C LYS A 139 -11.62 24.78 0.34
#